data_AF-A0A435FDK2-F1
#
_entry.id   AF-A0A435FDK2-F1
#
_cell.length_a   1.000
_cell.length_b   1.000
_cell.length_c   1.000
_cell.angle_alpha   90.00
_cell.angle_beta   90.00
_cell.angle_gamma   90.00
#
_symmetry.space_group_name_H-M   'P 1'
#
loop_
_entity.id
_entity.type
_entity.pdbx_description
1 polymer ?
#
loop_
_entity_poly.entity_id
_entity_poly.type
_entity_poly.pdbx_seq_one_letter_code
_entity_poly.pdbx_strand_id
1 'polypeptide(L)'
;MDMMANLPVAVIGAGPVGLAAAAHLVERGIRLLILERGESVGAALLEWGHVRVFSPWEYNIDAAARALLDRSGWTAPDSQG
;
A
#
# COMPACT_ATOMS: atom_id res chain seq x y z
N MET A 1 -0.13 -5.59 31.04
CA MET A 1 -0.19 -5.07 29.65
C MET A 1 0.14 -6.22 28.73
N ASP A 2 -0.73 -6.53 27.77
CA ASP A 2 -0.53 -7.64 26.83
C ASP A 2 0.73 -7.39 26.00
N MET A 3 1.71 -8.28 26.12
CA MET A 3 3.01 -8.15 25.48
C MET A 3 2.90 -8.19 23.94
N MET A 4 1.86 -8.83 23.41
CA MET A 4 1.59 -8.88 21.96
C MET A 4 1.16 -7.52 21.41
N ALA A 5 0.44 -6.71 22.22
CA ALA A 5 -0.10 -5.43 21.78
C ALA A 5 0.97 -4.36 21.51
N ASN A 6 2.23 -4.60 21.85
CA ASN A 6 3.32 -3.63 21.72
C ASN A 6 4.55 -4.16 20.96
N LEU A 7 4.38 -5.27 20.21
CA LEU A 7 5.45 -5.79 19.37
C LEU A 7 5.64 -4.92 18.12
N PRO A 8 6.87 -4.74 17.63
CA PRO A 8 7.11 -4.06 16.36
C PRO A 8 6.47 -4.84 15.21
N VAL A 9 5.89 -4.13 14.25
CA VAL A 9 5.29 -4.74 13.06
C VAL A 9 6.20 -4.58 11.85
N ALA A 10 6.44 -5.67 11.14
CA ALA A 10 7.13 -5.66 9.85
C ALA A 10 6.19 -6.20 8.76
N VAL A 11 6.14 -5.50 7.63
CA VAL A 11 5.45 -5.94 6.41
C VAL A 11 6.52 -6.36 5.39
N ILE A 12 6.49 -7.62 4.98
CA ILE A 12 7.45 -8.16 4.02
C ILE A 12 6.82 -8.14 2.63
N GLY A 13 7.35 -7.29 1.75
CA GLY A 13 6.86 -6.99 0.41
C GLY A 13 6.19 -5.61 0.33
N ALA A 14 6.67 -4.76 -0.58
CA ALA A 14 6.10 -3.44 -0.89
C ALA A 14 5.31 -3.45 -2.20
N GLY A 15 4.65 -4.57 -2.52
CA GLY A 15 3.63 -4.66 -3.57
C GLY A 15 2.27 -4.11 -3.10
N PRO A 16 1.22 -4.18 -3.94
CA PRO A 16 -0.09 -3.59 -3.65
C PRO A 16 -0.68 -4.02 -2.31
N VAL A 17 -0.67 -5.32 -2.04
CA VAL A 17 -1.25 -5.88 -0.80
C VAL A 17 -0.43 -5.47 0.43
N GLY A 18 0.90 -5.44 0.32
CA GLY A 18 1.77 -5.01 1.41
C GLY A 18 1.58 -3.52 1.73
N LEU A 19 1.43 -2.68 0.71
CA LEU A 19 1.13 -1.25 0.88
C LEU A 19 -0.27 -1.01 1.45
N ALA A 20 -1.27 -1.79 1.02
CA ALA A 20 -2.61 -1.74 1.62
C ALA A 20 -2.54 -2.11 3.11
N ALA A 21 -1.88 -3.21 3.47
CA ALA A 21 -1.68 -3.58 4.87
C ALA A 21 -0.96 -2.47 5.67
N ALA A 22 0.08 -1.86 5.10
CA ALA A 22 0.77 -0.73 5.72
C ALA A 22 -0.15 0.49 5.91
N ALA A 23 -1.01 0.80 4.94
CA ALA A 23 -1.98 1.88 5.04
C ALA A 23 -2.95 1.69 6.22
N HIS A 24 -3.52 0.48 6.35
CA HIS A 24 -4.40 0.13 7.47
C HIS A 24 -3.68 0.18 8.83
N LEU A 25 -2.40 -0.20 8.89
CA LEU A 25 -1.59 -0.10 10.12
C LEU A 25 -1.34 1.36 10.51
N VAL A 26 -0.99 2.21 9.54
CA VAL A 26 -0.79 3.66 9.75
C VAL A 26 -2.07 4.33 10.23
N GLU A 27 -3.22 3.99 9.62
CA GLU A 27 -4.52 4.53 10.03
C GLU A 27 -4.85 4.20 11.50
N ARG A 28 -4.42 3.02 11.98
CA ARG A 28 -4.57 2.59 13.38
C ARG A 28 -3.50 3.15 14.33
N GLY A 29 -2.60 4.01 13.84
CA GLY A 29 -1.51 4.59 14.63
C GLY A 29 -0.39 3.60 14.97
N ILE A 30 -0.29 2.49 14.24
CA ILE A 30 0.72 1.46 14.47
C ILE A 30 1.97 1.77 13.64
N ARG A 31 3.12 1.93 14.30
CA ARG A 31 4.42 2.07 13.64
C ARG A 31 4.82 0.74 13.01
N LEU A 32 5.27 0.77 11.76
CA LEU A 32 5.76 -0.41 11.04
C LEU A 32 7.07 -0.16 10.28
N LEU A 33 7.69 -1.24 9.84
CA LEU A 33 8.76 -1.27 8.84
C LEU A 33 8.29 -2.08 7.62
N ILE A 34 8.48 -1.55 6.42
CA ILE A 34 8.25 -2.31 5.18
C ILE A 34 9.61 -2.74 4.63
N LEU A 35 9.72 -4.02 4.24
CA LEU A 35 10.91 -4.58 3.62
C LEU A 35 10.57 -5.07 2.22
N GLU A 36 11.19 -4.51 1.20
CA GLU A 36 11.08 -4.94 -0.19
C GLU A 36 12.44 -5.44 -0.68
N ARG A 37 12.43 -6.50 -1.50
CA ARG A 37 13.64 -7.05 -2.09
C ARG A 37 14.14 -6.18 -3.25
N GLY A 38 13.22 -5.62 -4.03
CA GLY A 38 13.55 -4.75 -5.15
C GLY A 38 14.08 -3.38 -4.72
N GLU A 39 14.66 -2.65 -5.67
CA GLU A 39 15.26 -1.34 -5.43
C GLU A 39 14.25 -0.23 -5.11
N SER A 40 12.96 -0.48 -5.41
CA SER A 40 11.88 0.48 -5.18
C SER A 40 10.61 -0.20 -4.69
N VAL A 41 9.73 0.60 -4.10
CA VAL A 41 8.33 0.20 -3.84
C VAL A 41 7.68 -0.26 -5.15
N GLY A 42 6.89 -1.33 -5.07
CA GLY A 42 6.19 -1.87 -6.24
C GLY A 42 7.09 -2.51 -7.31
N ALA A 43 8.35 -2.88 -6.99
CA ALA A 43 9.30 -3.41 -7.96
C ALA A 43 8.72 -4.47 -8.90
N ALA A 44 8.06 -5.50 -8.36
CA ALA A 44 7.42 -6.55 -9.16
C ALA A 44 6.28 -6.04 -10.06
N LEU A 45 5.53 -5.01 -9.63
CA LEU A 45 4.50 -4.38 -10.47
C LEU A 45 5.13 -3.58 -11.62
N LEU A 46 6.23 -2.87 -11.34
CA LEU A 46 6.94 -2.05 -12.31
C LEU A 46 7.58 -2.90 -13.43
N GLU A 47 8.08 -4.10 -13.10
CA GLU A 47 8.57 -5.07 -14.10
C GLU A 47 7.48 -5.43 -15.13
N TRP A 48 6.22 -5.49 -14.70
CA TRP A 48 5.05 -5.80 -15.54
C TRP A 48 4.24 -4.55 -15.93
N GLY A 49 4.78 -3.34 -15.74
CA GLY A 49 4.05 -2.09 -15.98
C GLY A 49 3.58 -1.87 -17.43
N HIS A 50 4.10 -2.67 -18.36
CA HIS A 50 3.66 -2.70 -19.76
C HIS A 50 2.34 -3.48 -19.97
N VAL A 51 1.90 -4.26 -18.98
CA VAL A 51 0.65 -5.02 -19.05
C VAL A 51 -0.51 -4.15 -18.60
N ARG A 52 -1.53 -4.04 -19.45
CA ARG A 52 -2.80 -3.39 -19.08
C ARG A 52 -3.67 -4.36 -18.29
N VAL A 53 -4.08 -3.93 -17.10
CA VAL A 53 -5.07 -4.64 -16.27
C VAL A 53 -6.49 -4.31 -16.74
N PHE A 54 -7.44 -5.19 -16.41
CA PHE A 54 -8.83 -5.10 -16.88
C PHE A 54 -9.79 -4.49 -15.85
N SER A 55 -9.35 -4.30 -14.61
CA SER A 55 -10.15 -3.69 -13.56
C SER A 55 -9.97 -2.16 -13.56
N PRO A 56 -11.07 -1.38 -13.55
CA PRO A 56 -11.02 0.06 -13.30
C PRO A 56 -10.26 0.46 -12.03
N TRP A 57 -9.76 1.69 -11.99
CA TRP A 57 -9.01 2.22 -10.84
C TRP A 57 -9.83 2.24 -9.54
N GLU A 58 -11.15 2.43 -9.62
CA GLU A 58 -12.02 2.43 -8.44
C GLU A 58 -11.95 1.12 -7.64
N TYR A 59 -11.66 0.00 -8.29
CA TYR A 59 -11.53 -1.31 -7.65
C TYR A 59 -10.09 -1.66 -7.26
N ASN A 60 -9.10 -0.93 -7.79
CA ASN A 60 -7.68 -1.22 -7.58
C ASN A 60 -7.02 -0.32 -6.52
N ILE A 61 -7.77 0.58 -5.89
CA ILE A 61 -7.26 1.47 -4.84
C ILE A 61 -7.90 1.08 -3.51
N ASP A 62 -7.08 0.63 -2.56
CA ASP A 62 -7.53 0.37 -1.18
C ASP A 62 -7.98 1.67 -0.49
N ALA A 63 -9.03 1.58 0.33
CA ALA A 63 -9.66 2.74 0.96
C ALA A 63 -8.74 3.45 1.98
N ALA A 64 -7.97 2.70 2.78
CA ALA A 64 -7.04 3.30 3.75
C ALA A 64 -5.85 3.95 3.01
N ALA A 65 -5.36 3.29 1.94
CA ALA A 65 -4.33 3.87 1.08
C ALA A 65 -4.82 5.16 0.41
N ARG A 66 -6.06 5.17 -0.10
CA ARG A 66 -6.69 6.37 -0.67
C ARG A 66 -6.71 7.52 0.32
N ALA A 67 -7.22 7.27 1.53
CA ALA A 67 -7.32 8.29 2.57
C ALA A 67 -5.95 8.88 2.94
N LEU A 68 -4.88 8.06 2.95
CA LEU A 68 -3.52 8.53 3.18
C LEU A 68 -2.98 9.39 2.03
N LEU A 69 -3.19 8.94 0.79
CA LEU A 69 -2.72 9.64 -0.41
C LEU A 69 -3.45 10.98 -0.61
N ASP A 70 -4.76 11.05 -0.34
CA ASP A 70 -5.51 12.31 -0.41
C ASP A 70 -4.94 13.37 0.53
N ARG A 71 -4.47 12.97 1.72
CA ARG A 71 -3.82 13.88 2.68
C ARG A 71 -2.44 14.35 2.22
N SER A 72 -1.77 13.64 1.31
CA SER A 72 -0.48 14.07 0.75
C SER A 72 -0.62 14.99 -0.46
N GLY A 73 -1.85 15.32 -0.89
CA GLY A 73 -2.10 16.09 -2.10
C GLY A 73 -1.97 15.27 -3.39
N TRP A 74 -2.04 13.94 -3.29
CA TRP A 74 -2.02 13.06 -4.45
C TRP A 74 -3.22 13.32 -5.37
N THR A 75 -2.98 13.34 -6.69
CA THR A 75 -4.04 13.41 -7.70
C THR A 75 -4.41 12.00 -8.15
N ALA A 76 -5.70 11.68 -8.02
CA ALA A 76 -6.25 10.41 -8.44
C ALA A 76 -6.15 10.19 -9.96
N PRO A 77 -5.96 8.95 -10.43
CA PRO A 77 -6.32 8.58 -11.79
C PRO A 77 -7.85 8.62 -11.98
N ASP A 78 -8.30 8.62 -13.24
CA ASP A 78 -9.73 8.46 -13.57
C ASP A 78 -10.24 7.12 -13.03
N SER A 79 -11.39 7.13 -12.36
CA SER A 79 -11.92 5.95 -11.65
C SER A 79 -12.27 4.80 -12.60
N GLN A 80 -12.67 5.12 -13.83
CA GLN A 80 -13.12 4.15 -14.83
C GLN A 80 -12.03 3.66 -15.80
N GLY A 81 -10.81 4.23 -15.73
CA GLY A 81 -9.66 3.82 -16.56
C GLY A 81 -9.06 4.95 -17.36
#